data_AF-A0A137PGS6-F1
#
_entry.id   AF-A0A137PGS6-F1
#
_cell.length_a   1.000
_cell.length_b   1.000
_cell.length_c   1.000
_cell.angle_alpha   90.00
_cell.angle_beta   90.00
_cell.angle_gamma   90.00
#
_symmetry.space_group_name_H-M   'P 1'
#
loop_
_entity.id
_entity.type
_entity.pdbx_description
1 polymer ?
#
loop_
_entity_poly.entity_id
_entity_poly.type
_entity_poly.pdbx_seq_one_letter_code
_entity_poly.pdbx_strand_id
1 'polypeptide(L)'
;MIGKNSLSTPSQPIENLPVTNTLSDKNLTNSAKPNLKLTCQVKTRIPTPIGEFYLLLYHNNWDSKEHLAIVYGDQIQSYSLQSSVPDETSEDRIRRGALPIGTPIPSAQTEPALTRIHSECFTGETIFSVRCDCGQQLEEAMKLIKEKGSGVIVYLRQEGRGIGLLDKLRAYNVQDQGYDTVSANIMLNHPPDRRTYEMATAILRDLGINSVDLLTNNPTKMIPLQNDGININKRIPMVPREWQASNAQACCNTPRGPTPPNEPIELNNYLKTKITRMGHMLTMPDNVSQHD
;
A
#
# COMPACT_ATOMS: atom_id res chain seq x y z
N MET A 1 62.20 -3.21 -23.91
CA MET A 1 61.43 -2.37 -24.85
C MET A 1 60.10 -3.05 -25.13
N ILE A 2 59.03 -2.70 -24.41
CA ILE A 2 57.57 -2.67 -24.73
C ILE A 2 56.99 -2.10 -23.42
N GLY A 3 56.35 -0.94 -23.25
CA GLY A 3 55.51 -0.12 -24.11
C GLY A 3 54.26 0.20 -23.27
N LYS A 4 54.35 1.21 -22.38
CA LYS A 4 53.23 1.68 -21.54
C LYS A 4 52.21 2.37 -22.46
N ASN A 5 50.99 1.83 -22.56
CA ASN A 5 49.87 2.53 -23.20
C ASN A 5 48.84 2.95 -22.15
N SER A 6 48.93 4.23 -21.78
CA SER A 6 47.90 5.04 -21.16
C SER A 6 46.75 5.26 -22.13
N LEU A 7 45.55 4.75 -21.83
CA LEU A 7 44.33 5.19 -22.53
C LEU A 7 43.83 6.48 -21.89
N SER A 8 43.90 7.53 -22.69
CA SER A 8 43.35 8.87 -22.47
C SER A 8 41.83 8.87 -22.53
N THR A 9 41.21 9.49 -21.54
CA THR A 9 39.82 9.98 -21.54
C THR A 9 39.64 11.05 -22.63
N PRO A 10 38.62 10.96 -23.51
CA PRO A 10 38.18 12.11 -24.28
C PRO A 10 37.07 12.84 -23.51
N SER A 11 37.45 13.93 -22.85
CA SER A 11 36.53 14.99 -22.44
C SER A 11 36.15 15.82 -23.67
N GLN A 12 34.93 15.67 -24.16
CA GLN A 12 34.33 16.59 -25.13
C GLN A 12 33.18 17.33 -24.44
N PRO A 13 33.11 18.67 -24.51
CA PRO A 13 31.99 19.43 -23.98
C PRO A 13 30.78 19.22 -24.89
N ILE A 14 29.63 18.84 -24.32
CA ILE A 14 28.37 18.74 -25.06
C ILE A 14 27.93 20.17 -25.41
N GLU A 15 27.99 20.46 -26.70
CA GLU A 15 27.54 21.69 -27.33
C GLU A 15 26.00 21.82 -27.18
N ASN A 16 25.53 23.00 -26.75
CA ASN A 16 24.11 23.29 -26.55
C ASN A 16 23.35 23.23 -27.88
N LEU A 17 22.54 22.20 -28.09
CA LEU A 17 21.55 22.15 -29.16
C LEU A 17 20.38 23.11 -28.86
N PRO A 18 19.93 23.91 -29.84
CA PRO A 18 18.85 24.88 -29.62
C PRO A 18 17.53 24.15 -29.39
N VAL A 19 16.90 24.43 -28.24
CA VAL A 19 15.54 24.03 -27.94
C VAL A 19 14.59 24.87 -28.80
N THR A 20 14.26 24.39 -30.00
CA THR A 20 13.14 24.93 -30.76
C THR A 20 11.85 24.40 -30.13
N ASN A 21 11.21 25.25 -29.32
CA ASN A 21 9.83 25.09 -28.89
C ASN A 21 8.91 25.08 -30.12
N THR A 22 8.61 23.90 -30.63
CA THR A 22 7.43 23.66 -31.48
C THR A 22 6.67 22.49 -30.91
N LEU A 23 6.10 22.68 -29.71
CA LEU A 23 4.94 21.94 -29.29
C LEU A 23 3.74 22.63 -29.94
N SER A 24 3.27 22.03 -31.03
CA SER A 24 1.92 22.27 -31.53
C SER A 24 0.94 22.07 -30.38
N ASP A 25 0.21 23.13 -30.04
CA ASP A 25 -0.93 23.13 -29.13
C ASP A 25 -1.98 22.10 -29.61
N LYS A 26 -1.81 20.86 -29.16
CA LYS A 26 -2.92 19.91 -29.13
C LYS A 26 -3.72 20.24 -27.88
N ASN A 27 -4.79 21.01 -28.10
CA ASN A 27 -5.93 21.17 -27.21
C ASN A 27 -6.21 19.87 -26.45
N LEU A 28 -5.69 19.75 -25.23
CA LEU A 28 -6.15 18.75 -24.27
C LEU A 28 -7.50 19.26 -23.78
N THR A 29 -8.56 18.83 -24.47
CA THR A 29 -9.91 18.92 -23.95
C THR A 29 -9.91 18.24 -22.59
N ASN A 30 -10.13 19.03 -21.54
CA ASN A 30 -10.20 18.59 -20.15
C ASN A 30 -11.46 17.73 -19.99
N SER A 31 -11.44 16.49 -20.47
CA SER A 31 -12.53 15.56 -20.26
C SER A 31 -12.50 15.18 -18.78
N ALA A 32 -13.41 15.74 -18.00
CA ALA A 32 -13.58 15.38 -16.60
C ALA A 32 -13.65 13.85 -16.49
N LYS A 33 -12.81 13.27 -15.61
CA LYS A 33 -12.78 11.82 -15.38
C LYS A 33 -14.20 11.36 -15.04
N PRO A 34 -14.72 10.29 -15.68
CA PRO A 34 -16.08 9.83 -15.40
C PRO A 34 -16.21 9.44 -13.92
N ASN A 35 -17.41 9.63 -13.36
CA ASN A 35 -17.69 9.20 -11.99
C ASN A 35 -17.37 7.71 -11.81
N LEU A 36 -16.71 7.39 -10.69
CA LEU A 36 -16.34 6.03 -10.34
C LEU A 36 -17.60 5.18 -10.13
N LYS A 37 -17.71 4.10 -10.89
CA LYS A 37 -18.68 3.02 -10.68
C LYS A 37 -17.91 1.78 -10.24
N LEU A 38 -18.31 1.22 -9.11
CA LEU A 38 -17.67 0.07 -8.49
C LEU A 38 -18.75 -0.93 -8.05
N THR A 39 -18.52 -2.21 -8.31
CA THR A 39 -19.48 -3.29 -8.05
C THR A 39 -18.77 -4.50 -7.50
N CYS A 40 -19.30 -5.06 -6.41
CA CYS A 40 -18.86 -6.34 -5.88
C CYS A 40 -19.42 -7.48 -6.74
N GLN A 41 -18.53 -8.26 -7.33
CA GLN A 41 -18.85 -9.33 -8.28
C GLN A 41 -19.09 -10.67 -7.58
N VAL A 42 -18.33 -10.96 -6.52
CA VAL A 42 -18.42 -12.23 -5.81
C VAL A 42 -17.96 -12.10 -4.36
N LYS A 43 -18.56 -12.89 -3.48
CA LYS A 43 -18.11 -13.15 -2.11
C LYS A 43 -17.86 -14.65 -1.92
N THR A 44 -16.74 -15.02 -1.32
CA THR A 44 -16.46 -16.42 -0.96
C THR A 44 -15.70 -16.54 0.35
N ARG A 45 -15.89 -17.64 1.07
CA ARG A 45 -15.19 -17.93 2.33
C ARG A 45 -13.84 -18.58 2.06
N ILE A 46 -12.80 -18.02 2.65
CA ILE A 46 -11.41 -18.47 2.55
C ILE A 46 -10.89 -18.81 3.95
N PRO A 47 -10.72 -20.11 4.26
CA PRO A 47 -10.03 -20.55 5.46
C PRO A 47 -8.54 -20.17 5.40
N THR A 48 -8.01 -19.62 6.50
CA THR A 48 -6.59 -19.31 6.65
C THR A 48 -6.09 -19.82 8.00
N PRO A 49 -4.77 -19.95 8.22
CA PRO A 49 -4.22 -20.29 9.53
C PRO A 49 -4.59 -19.27 10.63
N ILE A 50 -4.85 -18.02 10.26
CA ILE A 50 -5.26 -16.97 11.20
C ILE A 50 -6.73 -17.16 11.55
N GLY A 51 -7.59 -17.41 10.59
CA GLY A 51 -9.03 -17.57 10.78
C GLY A 51 -9.77 -17.63 9.45
N GLU A 52 -11.10 -17.64 9.51
CA GLU A 52 -11.95 -17.72 8.33
C GLU A 52 -12.38 -16.33 7.90
N PHE A 53 -11.96 -15.94 6.71
CA PHE A 53 -12.27 -14.63 6.14
C PHE A 53 -13.18 -14.80 4.93
N TYR A 54 -13.90 -13.74 4.59
CA TYR A 54 -14.57 -13.62 3.30
C TYR A 54 -13.75 -12.74 2.38
N LEU A 55 -13.56 -13.20 1.14
CA LEU A 55 -13.02 -12.38 0.06
C LEU A 55 -14.17 -11.86 -0.79
N LEU A 56 -14.18 -10.54 -0.99
CA LEU A 56 -15.09 -9.84 -1.87
C LEU A 56 -14.28 -9.25 -3.03
N LEU A 57 -14.64 -9.60 -4.26
CA LEU A 57 -13.98 -9.12 -5.47
C LEU A 57 -14.74 -7.95 -6.08
N TYR A 58 -14.03 -6.86 -6.37
CA TYR A 58 -14.58 -5.62 -6.89
C TYR A 58 -14.08 -5.32 -8.30
N HIS A 59 -15.01 -5.01 -9.18
CA HIS A 59 -14.77 -4.47 -10.51
C HIS A 59 -15.10 -2.98 -10.55
N ASN A 60 -14.41 -2.22 -11.41
CA ASN A 60 -14.58 -0.77 -11.55
C ASN A 60 -14.51 -0.33 -13.02
N ASN A 61 -14.98 0.89 -13.31
CA ASN A 61 -15.01 1.45 -14.67
C ASN A 61 -13.79 2.34 -15.02
N TRP A 62 -12.79 2.48 -14.15
CA TRP A 62 -11.61 3.29 -14.38
C TRP A 62 -10.43 2.49 -14.91
N ASP A 63 -10.30 1.23 -14.52
CA ASP A 63 -9.27 0.32 -15.00
C ASP A 63 -9.76 -1.14 -15.07
N SER A 64 -8.91 -2.03 -15.56
CA SER A 64 -9.20 -3.47 -15.65
C SER A 64 -8.76 -4.25 -14.40
N LYS A 65 -8.44 -3.56 -13.29
CA LYS A 65 -7.92 -4.21 -12.09
C LYS A 65 -9.05 -4.64 -11.17
N GLU A 66 -8.86 -5.80 -10.58
CA GLU A 66 -9.80 -6.36 -9.61
C GLU A 66 -9.33 -6.03 -8.19
N HIS A 67 -10.09 -5.22 -7.46
CA HIS A 67 -9.76 -4.91 -6.08
C HIS A 67 -10.43 -5.92 -5.14
N LEU A 68 -9.88 -6.10 -3.95
CA LEU A 68 -10.39 -7.06 -2.98
C LEU A 68 -10.75 -6.37 -1.66
N ALA A 69 -11.78 -6.88 -0.99
CA ALA A 69 -11.97 -6.67 0.44
C ALA A 69 -11.88 -8.02 1.15
N ILE A 70 -11.00 -8.08 2.15
CA ILE A 70 -10.83 -9.24 3.05
C ILE A 70 -11.59 -8.91 4.33
N VAL A 71 -12.72 -9.57 4.54
CA VAL A 71 -13.66 -9.27 5.62
C VAL A 71 -13.63 -10.38 6.65
N TYR A 72 -13.62 -10.01 7.93
CA TYR A 72 -13.85 -10.94 9.03
C TYR A 72 -15.16 -10.57 9.74
N GLY A 73 -15.94 -11.59 10.12
CA GLY A 73 -17.26 -11.43 10.71
C GLY A 73 -18.38 -11.29 9.67
N ASP A 74 -19.62 -11.52 10.12
CA ASP A 74 -20.80 -11.55 9.24
C ASP A 74 -21.55 -10.21 9.15
N GLN A 75 -21.12 -9.22 9.93
CA GLN A 75 -21.78 -7.92 10.05
C GLN A 75 -21.52 -6.99 8.86
N ILE A 76 -20.44 -7.23 8.11
CA ILE A 76 -20.05 -6.40 6.98
C ILE A 76 -20.53 -7.08 5.69
N GLN A 77 -21.41 -6.41 4.96
CA GLN A 77 -21.99 -6.89 3.71
C GLN A 77 -21.91 -5.82 2.64
N SER A 78 -21.65 -6.24 1.40
CA SER A 78 -21.64 -5.35 0.23
C SER A 78 -23.06 -5.09 -0.26
N TYR A 79 -23.44 -3.81 -0.40
CA TYR A 79 -24.71 -3.41 -0.97
C TYR A 79 -24.84 -3.80 -2.43
N SER A 80 -23.83 -3.52 -3.26
CA SER A 80 -23.86 -3.90 -4.68
C SER A 80 -23.92 -5.41 -4.87
N LEU A 81 -23.27 -6.19 -4.00
CA LEU A 81 -23.47 -7.63 -3.99
C LEU A 81 -24.92 -7.95 -3.62
N GLN A 82 -25.47 -7.46 -2.51
CA GLN A 82 -26.82 -7.91 -2.12
C GLN A 82 -27.95 -7.40 -3.02
N SER A 83 -27.69 -6.40 -3.87
CA SER A 83 -28.66 -5.85 -4.82
C SER A 83 -29.18 -6.91 -5.81
N SER A 84 -30.41 -6.69 -6.28
CA SER A 84 -31.03 -7.49 -7.34
C SER A 84 -30.41 -7.15 -8.69
N VAL A 85 -30.00 -8.17 -9.45
CA VAL A 85 -29.53 -7.99 -10.83
C VAL A 85 -30.66 -8.40 -11.80
N PRO A 86 -30.89 -7.65 -12.90
CA PRO A 86 -31.87 -8.07 -13.91
C PRO A 86 -31.58 -9.47 -14.43
N ASP A 87 -32.65 -10.27 -14.61
CA ASP A 87 -32.59 -11.64 -15.13
C ASP A 87 -31.72 -12.62 -14.30
N GLU A 88 -31.35 -12.25 -13.07
CA GLU A 88 -30.59 -13.12 -12.15
C GLU A 88 -31.43 -14.27 -11.63
N THR A 89 -30.95 -15.49 -11.87
CA THR A 89 -31.54 -16.69 -11.26
C THR A 89 -31.09 -16.85 -9.80
N SER A 90 -31.84 -17.63 -9.03
CA SER A 90 -31.45 -18.00 -7.67
C SER A 90 -30.09 -18.72 -7.63
N GLU A 91 -29.75 -19.50 -8.65
CA GLU A 91 -28.46 -20.18 -8.75
C GLU A 91 -27.32 -19.20 -9.00
N ASP A 92 -27.50 -18.22 -9.90
CA ASP A 92 -26.48 -17.20 -10.16
C ASP A 92 -26.22 -16.35 -8.91
N ARG A 93 -27.29 -16.04 -8.17
CA ARG A 93 -27.20 -15.36 -6.88
C ARG A 93 -26.40 -16.14 -5.84
N ILE A 94 -26.55 -17.47 -5.80
CA ILE A 94 -25.74 -18.35 -4.94
C ILE A 94 -24.29 -18.40 -5.43
N ARG A 95 -24.04 -18.49 -6.75
CA ARG A 95 -22.68 -18.58 -7.33
C ARG A 95 -21.83 -17.35 -7.00
N ARG A 96 -22.42 -16.16 -6.97
CA ARG A 96 -21.74 -14.93 -6.55
C ARG A 96 -21.66 -14.74 -5.03
N GLY A 97 -22.28 -15.62 -4.24
CA GLY A 97 -22.24 -15.57 -2.78
C GLY A 97 -23.11 -14.48 -2.16
N ALA A 98 -24.19 -14.06 -2.84
CA ALA A 98 -25.21 -13.21 -2.21
C ALA A 98 -26.16 -14.04 -1.34
N LEU A 99 -26.77 -13.36 -0.37
CA LEU A 99 -27.79 -13.95 0.49
C LEU A 99 -29.06 -14.21 -0.33
N PRO A 100 -29.82 -15.29 -0.05
CA PRO A 100 -31.10 -15.55 -0.70
C PRO A 100 -32.04 -14.34 -0.66
N ILE A 101 -32.89 -14.20 -1.68
CA ILE A 101 -33.88 -13.11 -1.75
C ILE A 101 -34.79 -13.17 -0.50
N GLY A 102 -35.01 -12.02 0.12
CA GLY A 102 -35.80 -11.91 1.36
C GLY A 102 -35.00 -12.13 2.64
N THR A 103 -33.72 -12.51 2.56
CA THR A 103 -32.86 -12.57 3.75
C THR A 103 -32.62 -11.15 4.27
N PRO A 104 -32.90 -10.85 5.55
CA PRO A 104 -32.55 -9.56 6.13
C PRO A 104 -31.06 -9.30 5.99
N ILE A 105 -30.71 -8.17 5.37
CA ILE A 105 -29.32 -7.71 5.33
C ILE A 105 -29.05 -7.08 6.70
N PRO A 106 -27.97 -7.47 7.40
CA PRO A 106 -27.55 -6.81 8.62
C PRO A 106 -27.54 -5.29 8.45
N SER A 107 -28.11 -4.58 9.42
CA SER A 107 -28.13 -3.12 9.41
C SER A 107 -26.72 -2.53 9.46
N ALA A 108 -26.56 -1.30 8.99
CA ALA A 108 -25.30 -0.57 9.02
C ALA A 108 -24.62 -0.64 10.41
N GLN A 109 -23.29 -0.78 10.42
CA GLN A 109 -22.53 -0.87 11.67
C GLN A 109 -22.69 0.41 12.50
N THR A 110 -23.02 0.26 13.78
CA THR A 110 -23.10 1.38 14.74
C THR A 110 -21.71 1.75 15.28
N GLU A 111 -20.80 0.78 15.37
CA GLU A 111 -19.43 0.95 15.83
C GLU A 111 -18.46 1.17 14.67
N PRO A 112 -17.38 1.96 14.84
CA PRO A 112 -16.34 2.10 13.83
C PRO A 112 -15.71 0.76 13.43
N ALA A 113 -15.60 0.51 12.13
CA ALA A 113 -15.01 -0.73 11.62
C ALA A 113 -13.48 -0.69 11.71
N LEU A 114 -12.86 -1.72 12.30
CA LEU A 114 -11.41 -1.88 12.25
C LEU A 114 -10.98 -2.13 10.80
N THR A 115 -10.23 -1.19 10.24
CA THR A 115 -10.01 -1.10 8.79
C THR A 115 -8.53 -0.98 8.46
N ARG A 116 -8.08 -1.71 7.44
CA ARG A 116 -6.74 -1.58 6.85
C ARG A 116 -6.84 -1.29 5.36
N ILE A 117 -6.23 -0.20 4.90
CA ILE A 117 -6.03 0.04 3.46
C ILE A 117 -4.65 -0.45 3.04
N HIS A 118 -4.63 -1.59 2.37
CA HIS A 118 -3.43 -2.30 1.97
C HIS A 118 -3.18 -2.15 0.47
N SER A 119 -1.95 -1.81 0.10
CA SER A 119 -1.51 -1.77 -1.30
C SER A 119 -0.77 -3.06 -1.58
N GLU A 120 -1.15 -3.76 -2.66
CA GLU A 120 -0.49 -4.98 -3.14
C GLU A 120 1.03 -4.84 -3.15
N CYS A 121 1.70 -5.88 -2.63
CA CYS A 121 3.14 -6.02 -2.67
C CYS A 121 3.49 -7.50 -2.83
N PHE A 122 3.57 -7.96 -4.08
CA PHE A 122 3.88 -9.33 -4.46
C PHE A 122 5.15 -9.85 -3.78
N THR A 123 6.22 -9.06 -3.80
CA THR A 123 7.50 -9.48 -3.23
C THR A 123 7.42 -9.71 -1.72
N GLY A 124 6.70 -8.86 -0.98
CA GLY A 124 6.59 -8.97 0.46
C GLY A 124 5.57 -10.01 0.92
N GLU A 125 4.49 -10.16 0.18
CA GLU A 125 3.32 -10.97 0.58
C GLU A 125 3.40 -12.41 0.07
N THR A 126 3.83 -12.61 -1.17
CA THR A 126 3.79 -13.92 -1.83
C THR A 126 5.09 -14.69 -1.67
N ILE A 127 6.23 -14.00 -1.76
CA ILE A 127 7.57 -14.63 -1.69
C ILE A 127 8.36 -14.22 -0.46
N PHE A 128 7.69 -13.61 0.54
CA PHE A 128 8.24 -13.32 1.87
C PHE A 128 9.53 -12.49 1.88
N SER A 129 9.66 -11.54 0.94
CA SER A 129 10.83 -10.67 0.84
C SER A 129 11.04 -9.82 2.10
N VAL A 130 12.26 -9.85 2.63
CA VAL A 130 12.71 -9.02 3.76
C VAL A 130 13.07 -7.58 3.37
N ARG A 131 13.02 -7.23 2.07
CA ARG A 131 13.26 -5.85 1.60
C ARG A 131 12.14 -4.89 2.01
N CYS A 132 11.00 -5.40 2.44
CA CYS A 132 9.88 -4.60 2.91
C CYS A 132 9.10 -5.35 3.99
N ASP A 133 8.31 -4.61 4.76
CA ASP A 133 7.47 -5.14 5.83
C ASP A 133 6.01 -5.38 5.39
N CYS A 134 5.71 -5.33 4.09
CA CYS A 134 4.34 -5.41 3.57
C CYS A 134 3.62 -6.71 3.95
N GLY A 135 4.29 -7.86 3.84
CA GLY A 135 3.72 -9.15 4.22
C GLY A 135 3.41 -9.23 5.72
N GLN A 136 4.33 -8.78 6.57
CA GLN A 136 4.14 -8.74 8.03
C GLN A 136 2.97 -7.81 8.41
N GLN A 137 2.85 -6.65 7.77
CA GLN A 137 1.75 -5.72 8.02
C GLN A 137 0.39 -6.29 7.58
N LEU A 138 0.33 -7.06 6.48
CA LEU A 138 -0.90 -7.70 6.04
C LEU A 138 -1.35 -8.77 7.04
N GLU A 139 -0.41 -9.64 7.44
CA GLU A 139 -0.68 -10.72 8.39
C GLU A 139 -1.11 -10.16 9.76
N GLU A 140 -0.44 -9.12 10.24
CA GLU A 140 -0.78 -8.47 11.51
C GLU A 140 -2.17 -7.81 11.46
N ALA A 141 -2.52 -7.17 10.34
CA ALA A 141 -3.85 -6.60 10.18
C ALA A 141 -4.95 -7.68 10.23
N MET A 142 -4.71 -8.85 9.62
CA MET A 142 -5.63 -9.98 9.69
C MET A 142 -5.80 -10.48 11.14
N LYS A 143 -4.71 -10.55 11.93
CA LYS A 143 -4.76 -10.95 13.34
C LYS A 143 -5.57 -9.97 14.19
N LEU A 144 -5.24 -8.67 14.11
CA LEU A 144 -5.94 -7.62 14.87
C LEU A 144 -7.44 -7.58 14.52
N ILE A 145 -7.78 -7.76 13.24
CA ILE A 145 -9.18 -7.82 12.78
C ILE A 145 -9.90 -9.04 13.35
N LYS A 146 -9.25 -10.22 13.34
CA LYS A 146 -9.82 -11.42 13.96
C LYS A 146 -10.03 -11.24 15.45
N GLU A 147 -9.04 -10.71 16.17
CA GLU A 147 -9.10 -10.47 17.63
C GLU A 147 -10.22 -9.49 17.99
N LYS A 148 -10.45 -8.47 17.16
CA LYS A 148 -11.57 -7.54 17.30
C LYS A 148 -12.93 -8.22 17.04
N GLY A 149 -12.96 -9.32 16.30
CA GLY A 149 -14.16 -10.08 15.94
C GLY A 149 -14.89 -9.60 14.68
N SER A 150 -14.57 -8.41 14.18
CA SER A 150 -15.12 -7.87 12.93
C SER A 150 -14.17 -6.81 12.35
N GLY A 151 -14.02 -6.77 11.04
CA GLY A 151 -13.24 -5.74 10.35
C GLY A 151 -12.96 -6.06 8.89
N VAL A 152 -12.27 -5.13 8.23
CA VAL A 152 -11.98 -5.22 6.79
C VAL A 152 -10.56 -4.80 6.43
N ILE A 153 -9.95 -5.54 5.52
CA ILE A 153 -8.76 -5.13 4.79
C ILE A 153 -9.18 -4.82 3.35
N VAL A 154 -9.09 -3.56 2.95
CA VAL A 154 -9.24 -3.17 1.55
C VAL A 154 -7.89 -3.37 0.87
N TYR A 155 -7.82 -4.37 0.00
CA TYR A 155 -6.62 -4.76 -0.73
C TYR A 155 -6.66 -4.20 -2.14
N LEU A 156 -5.86 -3.16 -2.37
CA LEU A 156 -5.79 -2.44 -3.63
C LEU A 156 -4.65 -2.98 -4.51
N ARG A 157 -4.96 -3.40 -5.73
CA ARG A 157 -3.99 -3.83 -6.75
C ARG A 157 -3.19 -2.66 -7.35
N GLN A 158 -2.34 -2.09 -6.53
CA GLN A 158 -1.50 -0.93 -6.87
C GLN A 158 -0.04 -1.18 -6.45
N GLU A 159 0.52 -2.26 -6.99
CA GLU A 159 1.92 -2.64 -6.82
C GLU A 159 2.89 -1.48 -7.12
N GLY A 160 3.99 -1.45 -6.37
CA GLY A 160 5.08 -0.50 -6.57
C GLY A 160 4.69 0.96 -6.30
N ARG A 161 3.67 1.21 -5.45
CA ARG A 161 3.07 2.56 -5.29
C ARG A 161 2.44 3.09 -6.58
N GLY A 162 1.87 2.19 -7.38
CA GLY A 162 1.17 2.51 -8.62
C GLY A 162 2.04 2.49 -9.87
N ILE A 163 3.34 2.23 -9.77
CA ILE A 163 4.23 2.06 -10.95
C ILE A 163 4.19 0.63 -11.52
N GLY A 164 3.70 -0.35 -10.74
CA GLY A 164 3.66 -1.76 -11.13
C GLY A 164 4.92 -2.55 -10.76
N LEU A 165 4.84 -3.87 -10.95
CA LEU A 165 5.87 -4.82 -10.52
C LEU A 165 7.17 -4.68 -11.32
N LEU A 166 7.07 -4.55 -12.65
CA LEU A 166 8.24 -4.46 -13.54
C LEU A 166 9.16 -3.31 -13.11
N ASP A 167 8.58 -2.13 -12.92
CA ASP A 167 9.31 -0.91 -12.59
C ASP A 167 9.79 -0.90 -11.13
N LYS A 168 9.08 -1.57 -10.23
CA LYS A 168 9.56 -1.86 -8.87
C LYS A 168 10.82 -2.74 -8.90
N LEU A 169 10.85 -3.79 -9.72
CA LEU A 169 12.02 -4.67 -9.82
C LEU A 169 13.20 -3.96 -10.48
N ARG A 170 12.96 -3.09 -11.48
CA ARG A 170 14.01 -2.21 -12.01
C ARG A 170 14.58 -1.29 -10.93
N ALA A 171 13.74 -0.70 -10.09
CA ALA A 171 14.18 0.13 -8.98
C ALA A 171 15.03 -0.65 -7.96
N TYR A 172 14.74 -1.94 -7.75
CA TYR A 172 15.58 -2.82 -6.94
C TYR A 172 16.96 -3.05 -7.56
N ASN A 173 17.06 -3.29 -8.86
CA ASN A 173 18.36 -3.44 -9.52
C ASN A 173 19.23 -2.18 -9.38
N VAL A 174 18.63 -0.99 -9.49
CA VAL A 174 19.34 0.29 -9.32
C VAL A 174 19.78 0.47 -7.87
N GLN A 175 18.93 0.12 -6.89
CA GLN A 175 19.31 0.15 -5.47
C GLN A 175 20.45 -0.83 -5.14
N ASP A 176 20.42 -2.02 -5.75
CA ASP A 176 21.47 -3.04 -5.60
C ASP A 176 22.81 -2.59 -6.24
N GLN A 177 22.84 -1.50 -7.00
CA GLN A 177 24.08 -0.87 -7.49
C GLN A 177 24.60 0.23 -6.55
N GLY A 178 23.93 0.49 -5.42
CA GLY A 178 24.34 1.47 -4.41
C GLY A 178 23.67 2.83 -4.52
N TYR A 179 22.76 3.01 -5.47
CA TYR A 179 21.96 4.22 -5.54
C TYR A 179 20.94 4.25 -4.40
N ASP A 180 20.84 5.39 -3.73
CA ASP A 180 19.78 5.58 -2.74
C ASP A 180 18.39 5.58 -3.43
N THR A 181 17.35 5.35 -2.63
CA THR A 181 15.98 5.24 -3.13
C THR A 181 15.46 6.49 -3.86
N VAL A 182 15.97 7.69 -3.56
CA VAL A 182 15.56 8.93 -4.25
C VAL A 182 16.24 8.96 -5.61
N SER A 183 17.55 8.75 -5.66
CA SER A 183 18.33 8.67 -6.90
C SER A 183 17.78 7.59 -7.86
N ALA A 184 17.43 6.42 -7.34
CA ALA A 184 16.83 5.34 -8.12
C ALA A 184 15.48 5.73 -8.75
N ASN A 185 14.64 6.49 -8.05
CA ASN A 185 13.35 6.96 -8.58
C ASN A 185 13.53 8.04 -9.66
N ILE A 186 14.50 8.94 -9.48
CA ILE A 186 14.85 9.97 -10.48
C ILE A 186 15.36 9.29 -11.76
N MET A 187 16.26 8.30 -11.62
CA MET A 187 16.80 7.55 -12.76
C MET A 187 15.73 6.83 -13.59
N LEU A 188 14.67 6.37 -12.93
CA LEU A 188 13.55 5.68 -13.58
C LEU A 188 12.40 6.63 -13.96
N ASN A 189 12.54 7.94 -13.72
CA ASN A 189 11.51 8.95 -13.97
C ASN A 189 10.17 8.61 -13.27
N HIS A 190 10.25 8.08 -12.05
CA HIS A 190 9.09 7.70 -11.26
C HIS A 190 8.71 8.79 -10.25
N PRO A 191 7.42 9.20 -10.17
CA PRO A 191 6.95 10.04 -9.07
C PRO A 191 6.98 9.25 -7.75
N PRO A 192 7.11 9.95 -6.60
CA PRO A 192 7.34 9.31 -5.29
C PRO A 192 6.17 8.42 -4.82
N ASP A 193 4.95 8.73 -5.26
CA ASP A 193 3.71 7.97 -5.02
C ASP A 193 2.66 8.33 -6.09
N ARG A 194 2.10 7.34 -6.81
CA ARG A 194 0.95 7.55 -7.73
C ARG A 194 -0.34 6.98 -7.19
N ARG A 195 -0.35 6.52 -5.95
CA ARG A 195 -1.51 5.84 -5.40
C ARG A 195 -2.62 6.85 -5.16
N THR A 196 -3.81 6.40 -5.46
CA THR A 196 -5.04 7.12 -5.17
C THR A 196 -5.92 6.19 -4.33
N TYR A 197 -6.80 6.76 -3.50
CA TYR A 197 -7.56 6.02 -2.49
C TYR A 197 -9.07 6.06 -2.71
N GLU A 198 -9.54 6.60 -3.84
CA GLU A 198 -10.95 6.68 -4.21
C GLU A 198 -11.57 5.28 -4.33
N MET A 199 -10.81 4.29 -4.85
CA MET A 199 -11.23 2.88 -4.86
C MET A 199 -11.46 2.36 -3.45
N ALA A 200 -10.58 2.70 -2.50
CA ALA A 200 -10.75 2.28 -1.12
C ALA A 200 -11.99 2.90 -0.50
N THR A 201 -12.20 4.20 -0.69
CA THR A 201 -13.39 4.88 -0.20
C THR A 201 -14.67 4.28 -0.82
N ALA A 202 -14.67 4.02 -2.13
CA ALA A 202 -15.82 3.42 -2.82
C ALA A 202 -16.14 2.02 -2.29
N ILE A 203 -15.12 1.17 -2.06
CA ILE A 203 -15.29 -0.14 -1.45
C ILE A 203 -15.87 -0.01 -0.03
N LEU A 204 -15.33 0.87 0.82
CA LEU A 204 -15.84 1.06 2.17
C LEU A 204 -17.31 1.49 2.20
N ARG A 205 -17.70 2.44 1.33
CA ARG A 205 -19.10 2.87 1.21
C ARG A 205 -20.02 1.75 0.74
N ASP A 206 -19.58 0.95 -0.23
CA ASP A 206 -20.33 -0.21 -0.69
C ASP A 206 -20.50 -1.27 0.40
N LEU A 207 -19.53 -1.39 1.31
CA LEU A 207 -19.62 -2.24 2.52
C LEU A 207 -20.47 -1.61 3.65
N GLY A 208 -21.02 -0.41 3.43
CA GLY A 208 -21.76 0.35 4.44
C GLY A 208 -20.92 0.88 5.59
N ILE A 209 -19.61 1.03 5.39
CA ILE A 209 -18.66 1.51 6.39
C ILE A 209 -18.42 3.00 6.17
N ASN A 210 -18.94 3.82 7.08
CA ASN A 210 -18.76 5.28 7.07
C ASN A 210 -17.81 5.77 8.18
N SER A 211 -17.51 4.93 9.16
CA SER A 211 -16.63 5.24 10.29
C SER A 211 -15.62 4.12 10.51
N VAL A 212 -14.34 4.46 10.67
CA VAL A 212 -13.25 3.48 10.76
C VAL A 212 -12.27 3.75 11.89
N ASP A 213 -11.78 2.66 12.48
CA ASP A 213 -10.53 2.63 13.23
C ASP A 213 -9.42 2.20 12.25
N LEU A 214 -8.55 3.12 11.83
CA LEU A 214 -7.65 2.90 10.70
C LEU A 214 -6.27 2.38 11.13
N LEU A 215 -5.94 1.16 10.68
CA LEU A 215 -4.64 0.51 10.82
C LEU A 215 -3.59 1.09 9.83
N THR A 216 -2.84 2.14 10.21
CA THR A 216 -1.85 2.79 9.33
C THR A 216 -0.65 3.42 10.04
N ASN A 217 0.54 3.24 9.47
CA ASN A 217 1.75 4.00 9.84
C ASN A 217 1.88 5.31 9.07
N ASN A 218 1.17 5.45 7.96
CA ASN A 218 1.24 6.64 7.13
C ASN A 218 0.07 7.57 7.47
N PRO A 219 0.31 8.71 8.16
CA PRO A 219 -0.74 9.66 8.46
C PRO A 219 -1.30 10.32 7.20
N THR A 220 -0.53 10.39 6.11
CA THR A 220 -1.01 11.03 4.87
C THR A 220 -2.12 10.24 4.18
N LYS A 221 -2.31 8.95 4.51
CA LYS A 221 -3.46 8.15 4.03
C LYS A 221 -4.80 8.63 4.59
N MET A 222 -4.79 9.36 5.72
CA MET A 222 -6.02 9.77 6.39
C MET A 222 -6.74 10.88 5.63
N ILE A 223 -6.00 11.84 5.10
CA ILE A 223 -6.55 13.05 4.47
C ILE A 223 -7.44 12.71 3.26
N PRO A 224 -7.02 11.89 2.29
CA PRO A 224 -7.87 11.54 1.15
C PRO A 224 -9.15 10.82 1.57
N LEU A 225 -9.06 9.88 2.53
CA LEU A 225 -10.23 9.14 3.02
C LEU A 225 -11.24 10.06 3.72
N GLN A 226 -10.75 11.01 4.52
CA GLN A 226 -11.60 12.01 5.20
C GLN A 226 -12.25 12.98 4.22
N ASN A 227 -11.50 13.44 3.21
CA ASN A 227 -12.04 14.29 2.15
C ASN A 227 -13.13 13.58 1.33
N ASP A 228 -12.98 12.26 1.18
CA ASP A 228 -14.01 11.40 0.60
C ASP A 228 -15.08 10.98 1.64
N GLY A 229 -15.21 11.68 2.77
CA GLY A 229 -16.33 11.49 3.71
C GLY A 229 -16.29 10.23 4.57
N ILE A 230 -15.14 9.54 4.67
CA ILE A 230 -14.94 8.47 5.66
C ILE A 230 -14.51 9.10 6.99
N ASN A 231 -15.29 8.87 8.04
CA ASN A 231 -14.93 9.31 9.39
C ASN A 231 -13.82 8.41 9.96
N ILE A 232 -12.67 9.00 10.32
CA ILE A 232 -11.59 8.27 10.98
C ILE A 232 -11.66 8.54 12.47
N ASN A 233 -12.13 7.55 13.23
CA ASN A 233 -12.32 7.65 14.68
C ASN A 233 -10.98 7.64 15.43
N LYS A 234 -10.09 6.69 15.08
CA LYS A 234 -8.71 6.69 15.56
C LYS A 234 -7.76 6.07 14.54
N ARG A 235 -6.51 6.49 14.61
CA ARG A 235 -5.39 5.84 13.93
C ARG A 235 -4.75 4.83 14.88
N ILE A 236 -4.57 3.61 14.40
CA ILE A 236 -3.85 2.55 15.10
C ILE A 236 -2.56 2.27 14.32
N PRO A 237 -1.37 2.41 14.93
CA PRO A 237 -0.11 2.12 14.27
C PRO A 237 0.05 0.62 14.00
N MET A 238 0.75 0.29 12.92
CA MET A 238 1.06 -1.07 12.49
C MET A 238 2.55 -1.33 12.70
N VAL A 239 2.93 -1.66 13.93
CA VAL A 239 4.34 -1.93 14.26
C VAL A 239 4.71 -3.36 13.83
N PRO A 240 5.78 -3.56 13.04
CA PRO A 240 6.26 -4.91 12.71
C PRO A 240 6.56 -5.73 13.97
N ARG A 241 6.17 -7.02 13.99
CA ARG A 241 6.35 -7.91 15.16
C ARG A 241 7.79 -8.00 15.64
N GLU A 242 8.75 -7.98 14.71
CA GLU A 242 10.17 -8.01 15.05
C GLU A 242 10.57 -6.85 15.96
N TRP A 243 9.88 -5.71 15.88
CA TRP A 243 10.18 -4.53 16.69
C TRP A 243 9.57 -4.60 18.08
N GLN A 244 8.42 -5.29 18.20
CA GLN A 244 7.82 -5.60 19.49
C GLN A 244 8.72 -6.53 20.30
N ALA A 245 9.32 -7.54 19.64
CA ALA A 245 10.25 -8.48 20.28
C ALA A 245 11.58 -7.83 20.72
N SER A 246 12.14 -6.90 19.93
CA SER A 246 13.38 -6.19 20.31
C SER A 246 13.21 -5.20 21.48
N ASN A 247 11.98 -4.74 21.76
CA ASN A 247 11.71 -3.88 22.91
C ASN A 247 11.55 -4.65 24.23
N ALA A 248 11.37 -5.98 24.18
CA ALA A 248 11.33 -6.80 25.40
C ALA A 248 12.73 -7.04 26.01
N GLN A 249 13.81 -6.80 25.25
CA GLN A 249 15.20 -7.06 25.67
C GLN A 249 16.09 -5.79 25.74
N ALA A 250 15.52 -4.59 25.62
CA ALA A 250 16.27 -3.32 25.65
C ALA A 250 15.93 -2.42 26.85
N CYS A 251 15.19 -2.93 27.84
CA CYS A 251 14.82 -2.19 29.06
C CYS A 251 15.93 -2.15 30.14
N CYS A 252 17.13 -2.64 29.84
CA CYS A 252 18.28 -2.49 30.73
C CYS A 252 19.46 -1.85 29.98
N ASN A 253 19.72 -0.59 30.36
CA ASN A 253 20.98 0.16 30.18
C ASN A 253 21.21 0.85 28.84
N THR A 254 20.70 2.07 28.68
CA THR A 254 21.52 3.25 28.30
C THR A 254 20.70 4.55 28.44
N PRO A 255 21.26 5.63 29.00
CA PRO A 255 20.56 6.91 29.12
C PRO A 255 20.60 7.65 27.77
N ARG A 256 19.43 7.95 27.18
CA ARG A 256 19.34 8.79 25.98
C ARG A 256 18.72 10.14 26.36
N GLY A 257 19.45 11.21 26.07
CA GLY A 257 19.11 12.60 26.40
C GLY A 257 17.86 13.14 25.67
N PRO A 258 17.45 14.39 25.97
CA PRO A 258 16.13 14.90 25.65
C PRO A 258 15.98 15.21 24.15
N THR A 259 15.02 14.55 23.49
CA THR A 259 14.53 14.92 22.16
C THR A 259 13.58 16.12 22.24
N PRO A 260 13.61 17.05 21.26
CA PRO A 260 12.79 18.26 21.26
C PRO A 260 11.28 17.93 21.09
N PRO A 261 10.39 18.79 21.60
CA PRO A 261 8.95 18.54 21.58
C PRO A 261 8.37 18.87 20.19
N ASN A 262 7.53 17.96 19.67
CA ASN A 262 6.67 18.06 18.48
C ASN A 262 7.09 17.37 17.16
N GLU A 263 7.94 16.34 17.19
CA GLU A 263 7.95 15.33 16.10
C GLU A 263 7.44 13.98 16.60
N PRO A 264 6.56 13.28 15.85
CA PRO A 264 6.14 11.94 16.24
C PRO A 264 7.32 10.98 16.12
N ILE A 265 7.94 10.71 17.27
CA ILE A 265 9.10 9.82 17.52
C ILE A 265 8.96 8.49 16.74
N GLU A 266 7.74 7.99 16.56
CA GLU A 266 7.43 6.75 15.85
C GLU A 266 7.72 6.78 14.35
N LEU A 267 7.42 7.88 13.65
CA LEU A 267 7.64 7.98 12.20
C LEU A 267 9.13 8.06 11.88
N ASN A 268 9.90 8.76 12.72
CA ASN A 268 11.34 8.91 12.56
C ASN A 268 12.07 7.59 12.84
N ASN A 269 11.64 6.83 13.86
CA ASN A 269 12.13 5.47 14.10
C ASN A 269 11.76 4.49 12.97
N TYR A 270 10.56 4.63 12.39
CA TYR A 270 10.13 3.81 11.26
C TYR A 270 11.02 4.03 10.03
N LEU A 271 11.19 5.30 9.62
CA LEU A 271 12.01 5.67 8.47
C LEU A 271 13.47 5.28 8.67
N LYS A 272 14.02 5.55 9.87
CA LYS A 272 15.39 5.20 10.22
C LYS A 272 15.64 3.70 10.13
N THR A 273 14.76 2.87 10.69
CA THR A 273 14.93 1.41 10.66
C THR A 273 14.77 0.84 9.27
N LYS A 274 13.86 1.41 8.48
CA LYS A 274 13.68 1.04 7.08
C LYS A 274 14.97 1.32 6.28
N ILE A 275 15.59 2.47 6.49
CA ILE A 275 16.87 2.84 5.86
C ILE A 275 17.99 1.90 6.33
N THR A 276 18.13 1.68 7.64
CA THR A 276 19.20 0.86 8.21
C THR A 276 19.13 -0.62 7.79
N ARG A 277 17.94 -1.22 7.72
CA ARG A 277 17.79 -2.64 7.38
C ARG A 277 17.76 -2.91 5.87
N MET A 278 17.26 -1.98 5.04
CA MET A 278 17.25 -2.14 3.59
C MET A 278 18.60 -1.81 2.94
N GLY A 279 19.50 -1.08 3.61
CA GLY A 279 20.84 -0.77 3.12
C GLY A 279 21.83 -1.94 3.12
N HIS A 280 21.45 -3.11 3.65
CA HIS A 280 22.37 -4.21 3.95
C HIS A 280 22.56 -5.26 2.84
N MET A 281 22.14 -5.01 1.60
CA MET A 281 22.52 -5.85 0.45
C MET A 281 23.76 -5.37 -0.30
N LEU A 282 24.47 -4.37 0.25
CA LEU A 282 25.77 -3.92 -0.24
C LEU A 282 26.74 -3.81 0.94
N THR A 283 27.91 -4.41 0.80
CA THR A 283 29.03 -4.21 1.72
C THR A 283 29.40 -2.73 1.72
N MET A 284 29.40 -2.12 2.91
CA MET A 284 30.03 -0.82 3.13
C MET A 284 31.48 -0.92 2.62
N PRO A 285 31.97 0.01 1.79
CA PRO A 285 33.39 0.09 1.54
C PRO A 285 34.09 0.43 2.86
N ASP A 286 34.97 -0.47 3.31
CA ASP A 286 35.89 -0.18 4.40
C ASP A 286 36.74 1.02 4.00
N ASN A 287 36.51 2.15 4.67
CA ASN A 287 37.42 3.27 4.95
C ASN A 287 36.71 4.63 4.82
N VAL A 288 36.28 5.18 5.96
CA VAL A 288 36.54 6.58 6.25
C VAL A 288 37.30 6.60 7.57
N SER A 289 38.62 6.49 7.42
CA SER A 289 39.60 6.77 8.45
C SER A 289 39.34 8.15 9.05
N GLN A 290 39.35 8.18 10.39
CA GLN A 290 39.50 9.36 11.21
C GLN A 290 40.56 10.30 10.63
N HIS A 291 40.22 11.57 10.46
CA HIS A 291 41.16 12.67 10.61
C HIS A 291 40.39 13.85 11.21
N ASP A 292 40.77 14.12 12.47
CA ASP A 292 40.73 15.36 13.26
C ASP A 292 39.65 16.42 12.99
#